data_AF-A0A661WF88-F1
#
_entry.id   AF-A0A661WF88-F1
#
_cell.length_a   1.000
_cell.length_b   1.000
_cell.length_c   1.000
_cell.angle_alpha   90.00
_cell.angle_beta   90.00
_cell.angle_gamma   90.00
#
_symmetry.space_group_name_H-M   'P 1'
#
loop_
_entity.id
_entity.type
_entity.pdbx_description
1 polymer ?
#
loop_
_entity_poly.entity_id
_entity_poly.type
_entity_poly.pdbx_seq_one_letter_code
_entity_poly.pdbx_strand_id
1 'polypeptide(L)'
;MPNKHEEKNPIDPLLLKIQHHGWRDRLAAQFQEQYGSKLRWQIVVRMEKMGFVQQRFNPQFPGSLSSRRLELYENTLSDLWIAILDGAINRFIEGVEQGKVHRKFIYYVGGIIQHLLVANARSLGLIPRETPAAAIRSICEGKQDATRRARIAWAKFCFEHRIRDAFLTRAPSWLFDKIYHNIYHVVDYFFEIFISAQCKHLSSYPSNILNILADMFVDGDFYLPDALDFAGTITPYATDVEIKGQVPADASEDEHLSAVQKASKRGSM
;
A
#
# COMPACT_ATOMS: atom_id res chain seq x y z
N MET A 1 16.59 7.68 36.53
CA MET A 1 15.90 8.94 36.17
C MET A 1 14.86 8.62 35.11
N PRO A 2 13.55 8.82 35.35
CA PRO A 2 12.53 8.35 34.44
C PRO A 2 12.28 9.41 33.36
N ASN A 3 12.71 9.15 32.13
CA ASN A 3 12.16 9.86 30.97
C ASN A 3 10.87 9.11 30.58
N LYS A 4 9.76 9.48 31.22
CA LYS A 4 8.43 9.16 30.70
C LYS A 4 8.31 9.89 29.37
N HIS A 5 8.53 9.20 28.26
CA HIS A 5 7.90 9.59 27.02
C HIS A 5 6.40 9.65 27.31
N GLU A 6 5.81 10.84 27.37
CA GLU A 6 4.37 11.00 27.25
C GLU A 6 3.97 10.33 25.95
N GLU A 7 3.48 9.09 26.04
CA GLU A 7 2.81 8.40 24.95
C GLU A 7 1.60 9.24 24.58
N LYS A 8 1.77 10.12 23.59
CA LYS A 8 0.68 10.87 22.99
C LYS A 8 -0.34 9.85 22.49
N ASN A 9 -1.50 9.81 23.16
CA ASN A 9 -2.63 8.97 22.78
C ASN A 9 -2.82 9.04 21.25
N PRO A 10 -2.72 7.91 20.52
CA PRO A 10 -2.79 7.91 19.06
C PRO A 10 -4.20 8.23 18.55
N ILE A 11 -5.22 8.21 19.42
CA ILE A 11 -6.60 8.55 19.10
C ILE A 11 -6.82 10.06 19.23
N ASP A 12 -7.27 10.65 18.13
CA ASP A 12 -7.66 12.05 18.07
C ASP A 12 -9.06 12.27 18.67
N PRO A 13 -9.26 13.30 19.52
CA PRO A 13 -10.57 13.62 20.08
C PRO A 13 -11.71 13.80 19.06
N LEU A 14 -11.41 14.26 17.84
CA LEU A 14 -12.41 14.36 16.77
C LEU A 14 -12.92 12.98 16.36
N LEU A 15 -12.04 11.99 16.29
CA LEU A 15 -12.41 10.62 15.91
C LEU A 15 -13.30 9.97 16.98
N LEU A 16 -13.02 10.21 18.27
CA LEU A 16 -13.88 9.77 19.37
C LEU A 16 -15.27 10.39 19.28
N LYS A 17 -15.36 11.69 18.97
CA LYS A 17 -16.65 12.37 18.78
C LYS A 17 -17.44 11.74 17.63
N ILE A 18 -16.77 11.41 16.52
CA ILE A 18 -17.40 10.75 15.37
C ILE A 18 -17.87 9.34 15.75
N GLN A 19 -17.07 8.55 16.47
CA GLN A 19 -17.48 7.22 16.94
C GLN A 19 -18.70 7.29 17.86
N HIS A 20 -18.72 8.21 18.84
CA HIS A 20 -19.82 8.31 19.81
C HIS A 20 -21.09 8.94 19.27
N HIS A 21 -20.99 9.92 18.36
CA HIS A 21 -22.13 10.70 17.91
C HIS A 21 -22.52 10.48 16.45
N GLY A 22 -21.78 9.63 15.74
CA GLY A 22 -21.92 9.40 14.31
C GLY A 22 -21.45 10.59 13.47
N TRP A 23 -21.60 10.44 12.15
CA TRP A 23 -21.33 11.50 11.19
C TRP A 23 -22.45 12.55 11.21
N ARG A 24 -22.15 13.74 11.71
CA ARG A 24 -22.99 14.94 11.62
C ARG A 24 -22.29 15.96 10.74
N ASP A 25 -23.02 16.86 10.08
CA ASP A 25 -22.46 17.85 9.15
C ASP A 25 -21.27 18.63 9.74
N ARG A 26 -21.39 19.08 10.99
CA ARG A 26 -20.30 19.76 11.70
C ARG A 26 -19.06 18.89 11.89
N LEU A 27 -19.24 17.62 12.28
CA LEU A 27 -18.13 16.70 12.50
C LEU A 27 -17.49 16.27 11.16
N ALA A 28 -18.31 16.10 10.12
CA ALA A 28 -17.84 15.84 8.76
C ALA A 28 -17.00 17.00 8.22
N ALA A 29 -17.46 18.25 8.40
CA ALA A 29 -16.71 19.44 8.02
C ALA A 29 -15.37 19.56 8.77
N GLN A 30 -15.37 19.34 10.09
CA GLN A 30 -14.16 19.33 10.91
C GLN A 30 -13.18 18.23 10.46
N PHE A 31 -13.70 17.03 10.17
CA PHE A 31 -12.88 15.93 9.66
C PHE A 31 -12.27 16.29 8.31
N GLN A 32 -13.06 16.86 7.40
CA GLN A 32 -12.58 17.28 6.09
C GLN A 32 -11.48 18.34 6.19
N GLU A 33 -11.66 19.34 7.07
CA GLU A 33 -10.67 20.37 7.33
C GLU A 33 -9.36 19.76 7.88
N GLN A 34 -9.47 18.84 8.83
CA GLN A 34 -8.33 18.30 9.55
C GLN A 34 -7.56 17.19 8.79
N TYR A 35 -8.28 16.35 8.06
CA TYR A 35 -7.76 15.13 7.42
C TYR A 35 -7.84 15.15 5.89
N GLY A 36 -8.80 15.86 5.28
CA GLY A 36 -9.09 15.77 3.85
C GLY A 36 -7.87 16.01 2.95
N SER A 37 -7.12 17.08 3.21
CA SER A 37 -5.88 17.38 2.46
C SER A 37 -4.80 16.29 2.63
N LYS A 38 -4.62 15.80 3.87
CA LYS A 38 -3.62 14.77 4.17
C LYS A 38 -3.96 13.44 3.50
N LEU A 39 -5.24 13.06 3.48
CA LEU A 39 -5.71 11.86 2.81
C LEU A 39 -5.48 11.93 1.29
N ARG A 40 -5.83 13.07 0.68
CA ARG A 40 -5.56 13.31 -0.74
C ARG A 40 -4.06 13.19 -1.07
N TRP A 41 -3.19 13.78 -0.25
CA TRP A 41 -1.75 13.64 -0.42
C TRP A 41 -1.24 12.20 -0.22
N GLN A 42 -1.80 11.44 0.72
CA GLN A 42 -1.45 10.03 0.90
C GLN A 42 -1.78 9.17 -0.32
N ILE A 43 -2.87 9.47 -1.03
CA ILE A 43 -3.20 8.82 -2.30
C ILE A 43 -2.12 9.14 -3.34
N VAL A 44 -1.79 10.44 -3.52
CA VAL A 44 -0.78 10.88 -4.49
C VAL A 44 0.57 10.25 -4.25
N VAL A 45 1.07 10.29 -3.02
CA VAL A 45 2.36 9.69 -2.64
C VAL A 45 2.39 8.19 -2.98
N ARG A 46 1.26 7.48 -2.82
CA ARG A 46 1.18 6.07 -3.21
C ARG A 46 1.10 5.86 -4.72
N MET A 47 0.36 6.71 -5.44
CA MET A 47 0.34 6.67 -6.91
C MET A 47 1.73 6.91 -7.48
N GLU A 48 2.47 7.88 -6.94
CA GLU A 48 3.83 8.21 -7.35
C GLU A 48 4.76 7.02 -7.14
N LYS A 49 4.69 6.44 -5.93
CA LYS A 49 5.38 5.22 -5.56
C LYS A 49 5.09 4.04 -6.49
N MET A 50 3.90 3.97 -7.07
CA MET A 50 3.51 2.96 -8.07
C MET A 50 3.88 3.34 -9.52
N GLY A 51 4.52 4.49 -9.74
CA GLY A 51 4.83 4.98 -11.08
C GLY A 51 3.60 5.46 -11.86
N PHE A 52 2.45 5.65 -11.21
CA PHE A 52 1.26 6.18 -11.88
C PHE A 52 1.32 7.68 -12.10
N VAL A 53 2.01 8.42 -11.24
CA VAL A 53 2.17 9.88 -11.37
C VAL A 53 3.62 10.28 -11.15
N GLN A 54 4.03 11.42 -11.72
CA GLN A 54 5.34 11.99 -11.47
C GLN A 54 5.36 12.77 -10.14
N GLN A 55 6.57 12.98 -9.62
CA GLN A 55 6.92 13.57 -8.32
C GLN A 55 6.50 15.05 -8.13
N ARG A 56 5.60 15.58 -8.96
CA ARG A 56 5.09 16.97 -8.93
C ARG A 56 3.56 17.08 -9.04
N PHE A 57 2.82 15.98 -8.95
CA PHE A 57 1.37 16.03 -9.04
C PHE A 57 0.74 16.72 -7.82
N ASN A 58 -0.07 17.76 -8.05
CA ASN A 58 -0.80 18.46 -7.00
C ASN A 58 -2.24 17.92 -6.93
N PRO A 59 -2.66 17.29 -5.81
CA PRO A 59 -4.01 16.73 -5.67
C PRO A 59 -5.13 17.79 -5.67
N GLN A 60 -4.81 19.07 -5.56
CA GLN A 60 -5.79 20.15 -5.70
C GLN A 60 -6.18 20.42 -7.16
N PHE A 61 -5.37 19.97 -8.12
CA PHE A 61 -5.57 20.18 -9.56
C PHE A 61 -5.48 18.85 -10.32
N PRO A 62 -6.42 17.92 -10.08
CA PRO A 62 -6.32 16.56 -10.60
C PRO A 62 -6.50 16.47 -12.12
N GLY A 63 -7.10 17.48 -12.76
CA GLY A 63 -7.33 17.53 -14.22
C GLY A 63 -6.06 17.56 -15.09
N SER A 64 -4.86 17.60 -14.48
CA SER A 64 -3.58 17.44 -15.18
C SER A 64 -3.20 15.98 -15.47
N LEU A 65 -3.96 15.01 -14.94
CA LEU A 65 -3.76 13.58 -15.20
C LEU A 65 -4.46 13.13 -16.48
N SER A 66 -3.88 12.13 -17.16
CA SER A 66 -4.58 11.37 -18.21
C SER A 66 -5.86 10.76 -17.65
N SER A 67 -6.91 10.59 -18.48
CA SER A 67 -8.24 10.13 -18.08
C SER A 67 -8.24 8.95 -17.09
N ARG A 68 -7.52 7.87 -17.38
CA ARG A 68 -7.48 6.69 -16.49
C ARG A 68 -6.76 6.92 -15.15
N ARG A 69 -5.75 7.79 -15.12
CA ARG A 69 -5.02 8.11 -13.87
C ARG A 69 -5.85 9.05 -12.99
N LEU A 70 -6.58 9.97 -13.61
CA LEU A 70 -7.59 10.78 -12.94
C LEU A 70 -8.66 9.88 -12.32
N GLU A 71 -9.20 8.96 -13.11
CA GLU A 71 -10.21 7.99 -12.66
C GLU A 71 -9.69 7.11 -11.51
N LEU A 72 -8.43 6.66 -11.57
CA LEU A 72 -7.79 5.93 -10.46
C LEU A 72 -7.78 6.77 -9.18
N TYR A 73 -7.39 8.04 -9.27
CA TYR A 73 -7.36 8.96 -8.13
C TYR A 73 -8.76 9.18 -7.55
N GLU A 74 -9.74 9.49 -8.40
CA GLU A 74 -11.12 9.79 -8.01
C GLU A 74 -11.84 8.57 -7.42
N ASN A 75 -11.68 7.40 -8.02
CA ASN A 75 -12.23 6.15 -7.50
C ASN A 75 -11.61 5.83 -6.14
N THR A 76 -10.29 5.92 -6.02
CA THR A 76 -9.61 5.66 -4.73
C THR A 76 -10.01 6.65 -3.65
N LEU A 77 -10.19 7.93 -3.98
CA LEU A 77 -10.65 8.93 -3.03
C LEU A 77 -12.09 8.65 -2.59
N SER A 78 -12.97 8.28 -3.53
CA SER A 78 -14.38 7.96 -3.26
C SER A 78 -14.52 6.72 -2.38
N ASP A 79 -13.85 5.63 -2.74
CA ASP A 79 -13.87 4.39 -1.95
C ASP A 79 -13.24 4.57 -0.58
N LEU A 80 -12.25 5.45 -0.45
CA LEU A 80 -11.66 5.78 0.83
C LEU A 80 -12.68 6.47 1.75
N TRP A 81 -13.46 7.41 1.21
CA TRP A 81 -14.54 8.04 1.98
C TRP A 81 -15.58 7.03 2.41
N ILE A 82 -15.99 6.12 1.51
CA ILE A 82 -16.89 5.02 1.84
C ILE A 82 -16.31 4.18 2.98
N ALA A 83 -15.05 3.73 2.88
CA ALA A 83 -14.41 2.93 3.93
C ALA A 83 -14.32 3.65 5.29
N ILE A 84 -14.11 4.97 5.28
CA ILE A 84 -14.08 5.82 6.47
C ILE A 84 -15.47 5.93 7.11
N LEU A 85 -16.50 6.17 6.30
CA LEU A 85 -17.90 6.22 6.72
C LEU A 85 -18.37 4.85 7.24
N ASP A 86 -17.93 3.76 6.60
CA ASP A 86 -18.24 2.36 6.92
C ASP A 86 -17.33 1.79 8.03
N GLY A 87 -16.97 2.63 8.99
CA GLY A 87 -16.39 2.19 10.27
C GLY A 87 -14.88 1.99 10.29
N ALA A 88 -14.10 2.50 9.32
CA ALA A 88 -12.63 2.50 9.49
C ALA A 88 -12.18 3.27 10.74
N ILE A 89 -12.92 4.31 11.16
CA ILE A 89 -12.67 5.02 12.43
C ILE A 89 -12.88 4.08 13.62
N ASN A 90 -13.98 3.33 13.65
CA ASN A 90 -14.28 2.41 14.75
C ASN A 90 -13.22 1.30 14.85
N ARG A 91 -12.88 0.67 13.71
CA ARG A 91 -11.82 -0.35 13.65
C ARG A 91 -10.47 0.18 14.09
N PHE A 92 -10.16 1.43 13.76
CA PHE A 92 -8.94 2.09 14.22
C PHE A 92 -8.94 2.26 15.74
N ILE A 93 -10.01 2.80 16.32
CA ILE A 93 -10.12 3.05 17.76
C ILE A 93 -10.07 1.73 18.54
N GLU A 94 -10.87 0.75 18.15
CA GLU A 94 -10.86 -0.59 18.75
C GLU A 94 -9.46 -1.23 18.65
N GLY A 95 -8.79 -1.07 17.51
CA GLY A 95 -7.43 -1.56 17.31
C GLY A 95 -6.42 -0.90 18.24
N VAL A 96 -6.56 0.40 18.52
CA VAL A 96 -5.72 1.09 19.51
C VAL A 96 -6.02 0.58 20.92
N GLU A 97 -7.30 0.51 21.29
CA GLU A 97 -7.73 0.07 22.63
C GLU A 97 -7.28 -1.36 22.93
N GLN A 98 -7.25 -2.23 21.92
CA GLN A 98 -6.76 -3.60 22.02
C GLN A 98 -5.23 -3.71 21.96
N GLY A 99 -4.49 -2.60 21.84
CA GLY A 99 -3.04 -2.61 21.69
C GLY A 99 -2.55 -3.21 20.35
N LYS A 100 -3.42 -3.32 19.33
CA LYS A 100 -3.05 -3.81 17.99
C LYS A 100 -2.53 -2.69 17.08
N VAL A 101 -2.90 -1.45 17.37
CA VAL A 101 -2.53 -0.25 16.60
C VAL A 101 -1.84 0.75 17.51
N HIS A 102 -0.58 1.08 17.21
CA HIS A 102 0.19 2.08 17.97
C HIS A 102 0.50 3.35 17.16
N ARG A 103 0.01 3.40 15.91
CA ARG A 103 0.26 4.52 14.98
C ARG A 103 -0.94 5.45 14.93
N LYS A 104 -0.70 6.71 14.54
CA LYS A 104 -1.77 7.71 14.32
C LYS A 104 -2.70 7.27 13.18
N PHE A 105 -3.95 7.72 13.24
CA PHE A 105 -5.00 7.41 12.26
C PHE A 105 -4.56 7.60 10.79
N ILE A 106 -3.86 8.68 10.47
CA ILE A 106 -3.39 8.94 9.10
C ILE A 106 -2.50 7.82 8.53
N TYR A 107 -1.67 7.20 9.37
CA TYR A 107 -0.80 6.09 8.97
C TYR A 107 -1.56 4.76 8.92
N TYR A 108 -2.56 4.59 9.79
CA TYR A 108 -3.48 3.44 9.71
C TYR A 108 -4.25 3.44 8.39
N VAL A 109 -4.87 4.57 8.05
CA VAL A 109 -5.60 4.76 6.79
C VAL A 109 -4.71 4.57 5.57
N GLY A 110 -3.40 4.75 5.74
CA GLY A 110 -2.43 4.40 4.72
C GLY A 110 -2.60 2.98 4.16
N GLY A 111 -2.73 1.97 5.01
CA GLY A 111 -2.92 0.58 4.56
C GLY A 111 -4.19 0.41 3.73
N ILE A 112 -5.27 1.10 4.12
CA ILE A 112 -6.55 1.10 3.41
C ILE A 112 -6.38 1.73 2.02
N ILE A 113 -5.73 2.89 1.92
CA ILE A 113 -5.48 3.55 0.63
C ILE A 113 -4.68 2.64 -0.29
N GLN A 114 -3.64 1.97 0.21
CA GLN A 114 -2.85 1.05 -0.62
C GLN A 114 -3.72 -0.07 -1.22
N HIS A 115 -4.55 -0.69 -0.38
CA HIS A 115 -5.47 -1.74 -0.82
C HIS A 115 -6.45 -1.25 -1.87
N LEU A 116 -7.11 -0.11 -1.64
CA LEU A 116 -8.05 0.50 -2.59
C LEU A 116 -7.38 0.86 -3.90
N LEU A 117 -6.18 1.44 -3.84
CA LEU A 117 -5.46 1.88 -5.04
C LEU A 117 -5.05 0.71 -5.92
N VAL A 118 -4.61 -0.41 -5.32
CA VAL A 118 -4.35 -1.66 -6.06
C VAL A 118 -5.64 -2.22 -6.66
N ALA A 119 -6.73 -2.25 -5.90
CA ALA A 119 -8.03 -2.76 -6.37
C ALA A 119 -8.55 -1.94 -7.57
N ASN A 120 -8.49 -0.61 -7.48
CA ASN A 120 -8.96 0.29 -8.51
C ASN A 120 -8.03 0.31 -9.72
N ALA A 121 -6.72 0.25 -9.53
CA ALA A 121 -5.80 0.14 -10.66
C ALA A 121 -6.03 -1.17 -11.45
N ARG A 122 -6.41 -2.26 -10.76
CA ARG A 122 -6.81 -3.52 -11.40
C ARG A 122 -8.17 -3.45 -12.09
N SER A 123 -9.15 -2.74 -11.54
CA SER A 123 -10.46 -2.57 -12.19
C SER A 123 -10.34 -1.76 -13.47
N LEU A 124 -9.46 -0.76 -13.47
CA LEU A 124 -9.15 0.10 -14.61
C LEU A 124 -8.14 -0.50 -15.62
N GLY A 125 -7.65 -1.72 -15.37
CA GLY A 125 -6.67 -2.39 -16.23
C GLY A 125 -5.31 -1.67 -16.31
N LEU A 126 -4.98 -0.82 -15.33
CA LEU A 126 -3.69 -0.15 -15.22
C LEU A 126 -2.58 -1.09 -14.73
N ILE A 127 -2.97 -2.13 -14.00
CA ILE A 127 -2.08 -3.21 -13.55
C ILE A 127 -2.78 -4.57 -13.71
N PRO A 128 -2.02 -5.66 -13.92
CA PRO A 128 -2.60 -6.99 -14.03
C PRO A 128 -3.24 -7.45 -12.72
N ARG A 129 -4.30 -8.26 -12.82
CA ARG A 129 -4.88 -9.02 -11.70
C ARG A 129 -3.96 -10.19 -11.34
N GLU A 130 -2.79 -9.88 -10.78
CA GLU A 130 -1.82 -10.90 -10.40
C GLU A 130 -2.24 -11.54 -9.06
N THR A 131 -2.44 -12.86 -9.07
CA THR A 131 -2.70 -13.65 -7.87
C THR A 131 -1.39 -13.86 -7.10
N PRO A 132 -1.43 -14.17 -5.79
CA PRO A 132 -0.24 -14.57 -5.04
C PRO A 132 0.58 -15.65 -5.75
N ALA A 133 -0.08 -16.68 -6.28
CA ALA A 133 0.54 -17.75 -7.04
C ALA A 133 1.29 -17.24 -8.28
N ALA A 134 0.66 -16.35 -9.06
CA ALA A 134 1.28 -15.75 -10.23
C ALA A 134 2.49 -14.88 -9.85
N ALA A 135 2.40 -14.08 -8.78
CA ALA A 135 3.50 -13.24 -8.34
C ALA A 135 4.72 -14.06 -7.87
N ILE A 136 4.50 -15.10 -7.06
CA ILE A 136 5.58 -15.99 -6.61
C ILE A 136 6.20 -16.72 -7.82
N ARG A 137 5.38 -17.19 -8.76
CA ARG A 137 5.88 -17.80 -10.00
C ARG A 137 6.74 -16.81 -10.80
N SER A 138 6.27 -15.58 -10.99
CA SER A 138 7.00 -14.52 -11.68
C SER A 138 8.35 -14.21 -11.03
N ILE A 139 8.46 -14.26 -9.69
CA ILE A 139 9.73 -14.12 -8.97
C ILE A 139 10.66 -15.29 -9.32
N CYS A 140 10.16 -16.52 -9.24
CA CYS A 140 10.94 -17.74 -9.49
C CYS A 140 11.40 -17.89 -10.95
N GLU A 141 10.59 -17.44 -11.91
CA GLU A 141 10.90 -17.48 -13.34
C GLU A 141 11.79 -16.33 -13.80
N GLY A 142 11.99 -15.30 -12.97
CA GLY A 142 12.86 -14.16 -13.25
C GLY A 142 14.31 -14.58 -13.44
N LYS A 143 14.74 -14.73 -14.71
CA LYS A 143 16.10 -15.14 -15.08
C LYS A 143 17.15 -14.05 -14.81
N GLN A 144 16.78 -12.80 -15.07
CA GLN A 144 17.66 -11.64 -14.85
C GLN A 144 17.42 -11.06 -13.46
N ASP A 145 18.50 -10.62 -12.80
CA ASP A 145 18.43 -10.01 -11.46
C ASP A 145 17.50 -8.80 -11.43
N ALA A 146 17.64 -7.87 -12.40
CA ALA A 146 16.78 -6.70 -12.50
C ALA A 146 15.29 -7.05 -12.62
N THR A 147 14.93 -8.04 -13.44
CA THR A 147 13.54 -8.51 -13.57
C THR A 147 13.04 -9.12 -12.27
N ARG A 148 13.86 -9.97 -11.62
CA ARG A 148 13.49 -10.58 -10.34
C ARG A 148 13.29 -9.52 -9.26
N ARG A 149 14.18 -8.52 -9.17
CA ARG A 149 14.06 -7.41 -8.23
C ARG A 149 12.79 -6.61 -8.44
N ALA A 150 12.42 -6.32 -9.69
CA ALA A 150 11.15 -5.67 -10.00
C ALA A 150 9.93 -6.51 -9.59
N ARG A 151 9.98 -7.84 -9.79
CA ARG A 151 8.90 -8.75 -9.34
C ARG A 151 8.81 -8.85 -7.82
N ILE A 152 9.94 -8.84 -7.13
CA ILE A 152 9.97 -8.79 -5.66
C ILE A 152 9.39 -7.46 -5.15
N ALA A 153 9.82 -6.33 -5.72
CA ALA A 153 9.28 -5.02 -5.38
C ALA A 153 7.76 -4.98 -5.54
N TRP A 154 7.26 -5.50 -6.66
CA TRP A 154 5.83 -5.61 -6.95
C TRP A 154 5.08 -6.53 -5.97
N ALA A 155 5.66 -7.68 -5.63
CA ALA A 155 5.07 -8.60 -4.67
C ALA A 155 5.03 -8.03 -3.25
N LYS A 156 6.10 -7.36 -2.81
CA LYS A 156 6.13 -6.59 -1.54
C LYS A 156 5.00 -5.57 -1.55
N PHE A 157 4.89 -4.78 -2.61
CA PHE A 157 3.84 -3.78 -2.72
C PHE A 157 2.41 -4.37 -2.62
N CYS A 158 2.16 -5.49 -3.31
CA CYS A 158 0.84 -6.11 -3.33
C CYS A 158 0.49 -6.87 -2.04
N PHE A 159 1.48 -7.47 -1.38
CA PHE A 159 1.24 -8.52 -0.38
C PHE A 159 1.94 -8.31 0.96
N GLU A 160 2.72 -7.23 1.15
CA GLU A 160 3.41 -6.91 2.41
C GLU A 160 2.45 -6.92 3.60
N HIS A 161 1.32 -6.24 3.51
CA HIS A 161 0.35 -6.19 4.61
C HIS A 161 -0.18 -7.57 4.98
N ARG A 162 -0.51 -8.39 3.97
CA ARG A 162 -0.99 -9.75 4.18
C ARG A 162 0.07 -10.64 4.84
N ILE A 163 1.33 -10.52 4.43
CA ILE A 163 2.44 -11.29 5.03
C ILE A 163 2.74 -10.81 6.45
N ARG A 164 2.73 -9.50 6.69
CA ARG A 164 2.86 -8.94 8.03
C ARG A 164 1.80 -9.49 8.98
N ASP A 165 0.53 -9.45 8.56
CA ASP A 165 -0.57 -9.97 9.37
C ASP A 165 -0.43 -11.48 9.58
N ALA A 166 0.01 -12.21 8.56
CA ALA A 166 0.28 -13.64 8.67
C ALA A 166 1.35 -13.93 9.73
N PHE A 167 2.48 -13.23 9.72
CA PHE A 167 3.55 -13.38 10.70
C PHE A 167 3.11 -13.02 12.11
N LEU A 168 2.45 -11.88 12.29
CA LEU A 168 2.00 -11.46 13.62
C LEU A 168 0.94 -12.39 14.21
N THR A 169 0.10 -13.00 13.37
CA THR A 169 -0.93 -13.95 13.82
C THR A 169 -0.35 -15.33 14.16
N ARG A 170 0.72 -15.73 13.48
CA ARG A 170 1.35 -17.05 13.63
C ARG A 170 2.49 -17.07 14.64
N ALA A 171 3.07 -15.91 14.93
CA ALA A 171 4.21 -15.81 15.83
C ALA A 171 3.84 -16.36 17.22
N PRO A 172 4.58 -17.35 17.75
CA PRO A 172 4.36 -17.82 19.10
C PRO A 172 4.68 -16.70 20.10
N SER A 173 4.06 -16.72 21.28
CA SER A 173 4.13 -15.61 22.25
C SER A 173 5.56 -15.19 22.61
N TRP A 174 6.51 -16.13 22.67
CA TRP A 174 7.92 -15.85 22.99
C TRP A 174 8.68 -15.15 21.86
N LEU A 175 8.19 -15.23 20.62
CA LEU A 175 8.80 -14.65 19.42
C LEU A 175 8.07 -13.39 18.94
N PHE A 176 6.80 -13.23 19.34
CA PHE A 176 5.93 -12.14 18.91
C PHE A 176 6.60 -10.77 19.06
N ASP A 177 7.15 -10.46 20.23
CA ASP A 177 7.77 -9.15 20.47
C ASP A 177 8.95 -8.90 19.52
N LYS A 178 9.79 -9.92 19.28
CA LYS A 178 10.95 -9.78 18.38
C LYS A 178 10.50 -9.52 16.94
N ILE A 179 9.53 -10.32 16.45
CA ILE A 179 8.97 -10.14 15.10
C ILE A 179 8.26 -8.79 15.00
N TYR A 180 7.51 -8.38 16.03
CA TYR A 180 6.74 -7.14 16.02
C TYR A 180 7.65 -5.91 15.86
N HIS A 181 8.74 -5.85 16.65
CA HIS A 181 9.68 -4.73 16.61
C HIS A 181 10.50 -4.70 15.31
N ASN A 182 10.74 -5.85 14.70
CA ASN A 182 11.55 -5.99 13.48
C ASN A 182 10.73 -6.39 12.26
N ILE A 183 9.42 -6.10 12.27
CA ILE A 183 8.50 -6.67 11.27
C ILE A 183 8.87 -6.30 9.84
N TYR A 184 9.44 -5.11 9.63
CA TYR A 184 9.89 -4.67 8.30
C TYR A 184 11.10 -5.49 7.82
N HIS A 185 12.08 -5.75 8.70
CA HIS A 185 13.23 -6.60 8.40
C HIS A 185 12.80 -8.02 8.04
N VAL A 186 11.88 -8.57 8.83
CA VAL A 186 11.35 -9.92 8.62
C VAL A 186 10.60 -10.02 7.28
N VAL A 187 9.76 -9.04 6.95
CA VAL A 187 9.04 -9.02 5.68
C VAL A 187 9.98 -8.81 4.50
N ASP A 188 10.99 -7.95 4.63
CA ASP A 188 12.01 -7.74 3.60
C ASP A 188 12.78 -9.03 3.33
N TYR A 189 13.27 -9.70 4.38
CA TYR A 189 13.97 -10.98 4.25
C TYR A 189 13.09 -12.04 3.59
N PHE A 190 11.82 -12.10 4.00
CA PHE A 190 10.86 -13.05 3.43
C PHE A 190 10.76 -12.90 1.91
N PHE A 191 10.57 -11.67 1.42
CA PHE A 191 10.40 -11.43 -0.01
C PHE A 191 11.71 -11.50 -0.80
N GLU A 192 12.81 -10.99 -0.25
CA GLU A 192 14.08 -10.85 -0.97
C GLU A 192 14.90 -12.14 -0.98
N ILE A 193 14.96 -12.83 0.17
CA ILE A 193 15.83 -13.98 0.37
C ILE A 193 15.02 -15.27 0.39
N PHE A 194 14.04 -15.38 1.28
CA PHE A 194 13.37 -16.65 1.55
C PHE A 194 12.58 -17.17 0.34
N ILE A 195 11.71 -16.36 -0.28
CA ILE A 195 10.94 -16.79 -1.46
C ILE A 195 11.87 -17.27 -2.58
N SER A 196 12.95 -16.53 -2.85
CA SER A 196 13.95 -16.88 -3.86
C SER A 196 14.62 -18.23 -3.57
N ALA A 197 14.92 -18.51 -2.31
CA ALA A 197 15.48 -19.81 -1.89
C ALA A 197 14.47 -20.96 -2.08
N GLN A 198 13.18 -20.72 -1.83
CA GLN A 198 12.14 -21.72 -1.99
C GLN A 198 11.80 -22.04 -3.46
N CYS A 199 12.16 -21.20 -4.42
CA CYS A 199 11.81 -21.40 -5.83
C CYS A 199 12.23 -22.75 -6.42
N LYS A 200 13.30 -23.38 -5.92
CA LYS A 200 13.74 -24.72 -6.37
C LYS A 200 12.91 -25.86 -5.76
N HIS A 201 12.24 -25.61 -4.64
CA HIS A 201 11.47 -26.59 -3.89
C HIS A 201 9.97 -26.50 -4.21
N LEU A 202 9.52 -25.43 -4.84
CA LEU A 202 8.14 -25.24 -5.26
C LEU A 202 7.85 -26.02 -6.55
N SER A 203 7.15 -27.15 -6.39
CA SER A 203 6.61 -27.94 -7.52
C SER A 203 5.24 -27.45 -8.00
N SER A 204 4.52 -26.69 -7.17
CA SER A 204 3.21 -26.12 -7.48
C SER A 204 3.00 -24.75 -6.84
N TYR A 205 2.04 -23.99 -7.36
CA TYR A 205 1.70 -22.65 -6.88
C TYR A 205 0.20 -22.57 -6.53
N PRO A 206 -0.21 -23.13 -5.38
CA PRO A 206 -1.60 -23.06 -4.95
C PRO A 206 -2.01 -21.62 -4.64
N SER A 207 -3.32 -21.34 -4.66
CA SER A 207 -3.86 -19.99 -4.43
C SER A 207 -3.52 -19.41 -3.05
N ASN A 208 -3.27 -20.27 -2.05
CA ASN A 208 -2.87 -19.92 -0.69
C ASN A 208 -1.34 -19.96 -0.47
N ILE A 209 -0.52 -19.98 -1.53
CA ILE A 209 0.95 -20.16 -1.44
C ILE A 209 1.63 -19.20 -0.45
N LEU A 210 1.19 -17.95 -0.33
CA LEU A 210 1.78 -17.00 0.63
C LEU A 210 1.60 -17.43 2.08
N ASN A 211 0.46 -18.04 2.41
CA ASN A 211 0.22 -18.53 3.76
C ASN A 211 1.12 -19.75 4.04
N ILE A 212 1.24 -20.67 3.07
CA ILE A 212 2.11 -21.84 3.18
C ILE A 212 3.57 -21.41 3.37
N LEU A 213 4.05 -20.47 2.56
CA LEU A 213 5.40 -19.94 2.68
C LEU A 213 5.61 -19.21 4.02
N ALA A 214 4.60 -18.49 4.52
CA ALA A 214 4.67 -17.86 5.83
C ALA A 214 4.71 -18.88 6.98
N ASP A 215 3.94 -19.96 6.89
CA ASP A 215 3.98 -21.08 7.85
C ASP A 215 5.39 -21.71 7.86
N MET A 216 5.90 -22.08 6.68
CA MET A 216 7.26 -22.61 6.53
C MET A 216 8.35 -21.68 7.07
N PHE A 217 8.16 -20.37 6.93
CA PHE A 217 9.11 -19.38 7.41
C PHE A 217 9.11 -19.24 8.93
N VAL A 218 7.93 -19.20 9.56
CA VAL A 218 7.79 -19.04 11.01
C VAL A 218 8.16 -20.33 11.74
N ASP A 219 7.80 -21.49 11.19
CA ASP A 219 8.13 -22.81 11.75
C ASP A 219 9.62 -23.18 11.53
N GLY A 220 10.28 -22.51 10.59
CA GLY A 220 11.68 -22.71 10.28
C GLY A 220 12.59 -21.92 11.22
N ASP A 221 13.07 -22.55 12.30
CA ASP A 221 13.98 -21.93 13.29
C ASP A 221 15.24 -21.28 12.66
N PHE A 222 15.64 -21.70 11.47
CA PHE A 222 16.88 -21.27 10.82
C PHE A 222 16.83 -19.85 10.23
N TYR A 223 15.66 -19.36 9.81
CA TYR A 223 15.59 -18.11 9.03
C TYR A 223 15.41 -16.87 9.90
N LEU A 224 14.84 -17.04 11.10
CA LEU A 224 14.44 -15.94 11.96
C LEU A 224 15.60 -15.07 12.47
N PRO A 225 16.74 -15.63 12.91
CA PRO A 225 17.87 -14.80 13.35
C PRO A 225 18.36 -13.87 12.24
N ASP A 226 18.59 -14.40 11.03
CA ASP A 226 19.02 -13.61 9.88
C ASP A 226 17.99 -12.55 9.49
N ALA A 227 16.71 -12.90 9.56
CA ALA A 227 15.62 -12.01 9.17
C ALA A 227 15.42 -10.83 10.13
N LEU A 228 15.73 -10.98 11.42
CA LEU A 228 15.59 -9.92 12.41
C LEU A 228 16.59 -8.78 12.17
N ASP A 229 17.79 -9.09 11.67
CA ASP A 229 18.86 -8.13 11.39
C ASP A 229 18.93 -7.69 9.91
N PHE A 230 18.02 -8.21 9.07
CA PHE A 230 18.09 -8.00 7.61
C PHE A 230 17.62 -6.61 7.19
N ALA A 231 18.52 -5.84 6.58
CA ALA A 231 18.15 -4.60 5.90
C ALA A 231 17.76 -4.87 4.43
N GLY A 232 16.47 -4.72 4.11
CA GLY A 232 15.98 -4.88 2.75
C GLY A 232 16.65 -3.93 1.76
N THR A 233 16.92 -4.45 0.57
CA THR A 233 17.59 -3.73 -0.52
C THR A 233 16.66 -3.40 -1.69
N ILE A 234 15.47 -4.00 -1.70
CA ILE A 234 14.49 -3.83 -2.76
C ILE A 234 13.34 -3.00 -2.19
N THR A 235 13.32 -1.71 -2.54
CA THR A 235 12.16 -0.90 -2.21
C THR A 235 10.99 -1.30 -3.11
N PRO A 236 9.75 -1.38 -2.60
CA PRO A 236 8.57 -1.71 -3.41
C PRO A 236 8.28 -0.73 -4.55
N TYR A 237 9.08 0.34 -4.64
CA TYR A 237 8.80 1.58 -5.34
C TYR A 237 10.01 2.09 -6.15
N ALA A 238 11.07 1.29 -6.33
CA ALA A 238 12.26 1.71 -7.09
C ALA A 238 11.95 1.81 -8.59
N THR A 239 12.01 3.04 -9.07
CA THR A 239 11.54 3.56 -10.36
C THR A 239 12.50 3.34 -11.55
N ASP A 240 13.32 2.30 -11.56
CA ASP A 240 14.35 2.16 -12.61
C ASP A 240 14.07 1.04 -13.63
N VAL A 241 13.04 0.23 -13.38
CA VAL A 241 12.61 -0.78 -14.35
C VAL A 241 11.17 -0.49 -14.70
N GLU A 242 10.94 0.02 -15.92
CA GLU A 242 9.64 -0.08 -16.57
C GLU A 242 9.18 -1.54 -16.43
N ILE A 243 8.28 -1.80 -15.50
CA ILE A 243 7.54 -3.05 -15.48
C ILE A 243 6.73 -2.99 -16.77
N LYS A 244 7.24 -3.60 -17.85
CA LYS A 244 6.56 -3.79 -19.13
C LYS A 244 5.34 -4.69 -18.90
N GLY A 245 4.33 -4.20 -18.21
CA GLY A 245 2.96 -4.41 -18.59
C GLY A 245 2.68 -3.35 -19.64
N GLN A 246 2.41 -3.77 -20.87
CA GLN A 246 1.96 -2.86 -21.93
C GLN A 246 0.73 -2.10 -21.42
N VAL A 247 0.95 -0.88 -20.95
CA VAL A 247 -0.09 0.15 -21.01
C VAL A 247 -0.25 0.40 -22.52
N PRO A 248 -1.44 0.21 -23.11
CA PRO A 248 -1.64 0.58 -24.50
C PRO A 248 -1.20 2.03 -24.65
N ALA A 249 -0.21 2.26 -25.50
CA ALA A 249 0.26 3.57 -25.89
C ALA A 249 -0.77 4.22 -26.82
N ASP A 250 -2.03 4.30 -26.39
CA ASP A 250 -3.15 4.79 -27.19
C ASP A 250 -3.97 5.78 -26.36
N ALA A 251 -3.41 6.98 -26.25
CA ALA A 251 -4.13 8.24 -26.40
C ALA A 251 -3.07 9.28 -26.75
N SER A 252 -2.94 9.52 -28.05
CA SER A 252 -1.98 10.44 -28.68
C SER A 252 -1.84 11.75 -27.90
N GLU A 253 -0.59 12.18 -27.68
CA GLU A 253 -0.24 13.52 -27.17
C GLU A 253 -0.91 14.66 -27.99
N ASP A 254 -1.37 14.37 -29.22
CA ASP A 254 -2.10 15.31 -30.07
C ASP A 254 -3.49 15.68 -29.53
N GLU A 255 -4.12 14.82 -28.73
CA GLU A 255 -5.43 15.13 -28.13
C GLU A 255 -5.30 16.15 -26.99
N HIS A 256 -4.16 16.13 -26.29
CA HIS A 256 -3.85 17.09 -25.22
C HIS A 256 -3.47 18.47 -25.79
N LEU A 257 -2.68 18.51 -26.86
CA LEU A 257 -2.36 19.76 -27.56
C LEU A 257 -3.61 20.39 -28.21
N SER A 258 -4.54 19.56 -28.71
CA SER A 258 -5.81 20.03 -29.26
C SER A 258 -6.75 20.61 -28.19
N ALA A 259 -6.76 20.05 -26.98
CA ALA A 259 -7.55 20.55 -25.86
C ALA A 259 -7.01 21.89 -25.31
N VAL A 260 -5.68 22.02 -25.21
CA VAL A 260 -5.00 23.25 -24.76
C VAL A 260 -5.18 24.38 -25.78
N GLN A 261 -5.09 24.09 -27.08
CA GLN A 261 -5.34 25.08 -28.13
C GLN A 261 -6.82 25.52 -28.21
N LYS A 262 -7.78 24.62 -27.96
CA LYS A 262 -9.21 24.95 -27.87
C LYS A 262 -9.53 25.81 -26.65
N ALA A 263 -8.84 25.61 -25.53
CA ALA A 263 -8.98 26.44 -24.32
C ALA A 263 -8.39 27.84 -24.51
N SER A 264 -7.23 27.95 -25.17
CA SER A 264 -6.59 29.25 -25.47
C SER A 264 -7.42 30.12 -26.43
N LYS A 265 -8.14 29.52 -27.40
CA LYS A 265 -9.01 30.26 -28.33
C LYS A 265 -10.34 30.74 -27.72
N ARG A 266 -10.76 30.21 -26.58
CA ARG A 266 -12.01 30.63 -25.89
C ARG A 266 -11.81 31.77 -24.89
N GLY A 267 -10.57 32.18 -24.61
CA GLY A 267 -10.25 33.28 -23.70
C GLY A 267 -9.87 34.60 -24.39
N SER A 268 -10.15 34.76 -25.67
CA SER A 268 -9.81 35.98 -26.45
C SER A 268 -10.98 36.51 -27.28
N MET A 269 -12.21 36.29 -26.84
CA MET A 269 -13.40 37.02 -27.31
C MET A 269 -14.11 37.66 -26.13
#